data_AF-A0A6N8WT92-F1
#
_entry.id   AF-A0A6N8WT92-F1
#
_cell.length_a   1.000
_cell.length_b   1.000
_cell.length_c   1.000
_cell.angle_alpha   90.00
_cell.angle_beta   90.00
_cell.angle_gamma   90.00
#
_symmetry.space_group_name_H-M   'P 1'
#
loop_
_entity.id
_entity.type
_entity.pdbx_description
1 polymer ?
#
loop_
_entity_poly.entity_id
_entity_poly.type
_entity_poly.pdbx_seq_one_letter_code
_entity_poly.pdbx_strand_id
1 'polypeptide(L)'
;MADYDSTIPAPTAAATAARETRPPITRRGDFRRFWRETLEDLAGIAPNPRLGVAVTSAEGARITPMKFASLDNCDIQGFLLTRKADAAPLAGAPVSRPASTARPVVITTHGYNSQCNPVLEARHTVACNADLFCFDVRGFGLSRRACDVHPDGYILTGATDPRRSILRGAVCDYVRAAEVARLLGSGSGGVVFHGRSFGGALALAAQAVSQMADFLAVAVPTFGWAFGRRHLVKEGSGKEINDYLERHPSHEEAVMETMSYFDTVNVADRIGCRSIVGVGRRDYVVPAATVYAIANHMSPPPEIVELPVSHSDDPDERHWTGFDDRWTAEVATLRSSHQYSS
;
A
#
# COMPACT_ATOMS: atom_id res chain seq x y z
N MET A 1 0.76 24.09 -18.99
CA MET A 1 1.24 24.59 -17.69
C MET A 1 0.01 25.05 -16.94
N ALA A 2 -0.54 24.21 -16.06
CA ALA A 2 -1.59 24.65 -15.15
C ALA A 2 -0.91 25.47 -14.04
N ASP A 3 -1.41 26.68 -13.80
CA ASP A 3 -0.96 27.57 -12.74
C ASP A 3 -1.02 26.82 -11.40
N TYR A 4 0.16 26.65 -10.80
CA TYR A 4 0.28 26.22 -9.41
C TYR A 4 -0.08 27.44 -8.56
N ASP A 5 -1.31 27.42 -8.02
CA ASP A 5 -1.93 28.50 -7.26
C ASP A 5 -0.97 29.11 -6.23
N SER A 6 -0.61 30.38 -6.45
CA SER A 6 0.31 31.17 -5.63
C SER A 6 -0.30 31.67 -4.31
N THR A 7 -1.41 31.09 -3.85
CA THR A 7 -2.09 31.47 -2.60
C THR A 7 -1.75 30.61 -1.39
N ILE A 8 -0.84 29.62 -1.52
CA ILE A 8 -0.40 28.83 -0.36
C ILE A 8 0.51 29.70 0.54
N PRO A 9 0.10 30.03 1.77
CA PRO A 9 0.96 30.78 2.69
C PRO A 9 2.25 30.00 2.95
N ALA A 10 3.35 30.73 3.14
CA ALA A 10 4.65 30.14 3.47
C ALA A 10 4.49 29.14 4.63
N PRO A 11 5.13 27.95 4.56
CA PRO A 11 4.97 26.94 5.59
C PRO A 11 5.39 27.47 6.95
N THR A 12 4.61 27.14 7.99
CA THR A 12 4.95 27.49 9.37
C THR A 12 6.22 26.75 9.80
N ALA A 13 6.92 27.23 10.83
CA ALA A 13 8.11 26.55 11.35
C ALA A 13 7.85 25.08 11.73
N ALA A 14 6.65 24.77 12.25
CA ALA A 14 6.23 23.39 12.53
C ALA A 14 6.05 22.55 11.26
N ALA A 15 5.51 23.14 10.18
CA ALA A 15 5.37 22.45 8.90
C ALA A 15 6.74 22.19 8.24
N THR A 16 7.66 23.15 8.32
CA THR A 16 9.05 22.98 7.86
C THR A 16 9.77 21.89 8.65
N ALA A 17 9.67 21.89 9.98
CA ALA A 17 10.25 20.85 10.83
C ALA A 17 9.69 19.45 10.52
N ALA A 18 8.38 19.34 10.26
CA ALA A 18 7.78 18.09 9.83
C ALA A 18 8.35 17.59 8.50
N ARG A 19 8.50 18.50 7.51
CA ARG A 19 9.04 18.16 6.18
C ARG A 19 10.49 17.70 6.21
N GLU A 20 11.29 18.26 7.11
CA GLU A 20 12.71 17.89 7.30
C GLU A 20 12.91 16.68 8.22
N THR A 21 11.84 16.07 8.74
CA THR A 21 11.94 14.98 9.70
C THR A 21 12.64 13.77 9.07
N ARG A 22 13.81 13.42 9.63
CA ARG A 22 14.64 12.27 9.21
C ARG A 22 15.21 11.56 10.44
N PRO A 23 14.41 10.75 11.15
CA PRO A 23 14.82 10.09 12.39
C PRO A 23 15.86 8.98 12.12
N PRO A 24 16.64 8.54 13.12
CA PRO A 24 17.53 7.40 12.94
C PRO A 24 16.75 6.13 12.61
N ILE A 25 17.34 5.29 11.75
CA ILE A 25 16.86 3.93 11.48
C ILE A 25 16.93 3.08 12.75
N THR A 26 15.89 2.31 13.03
CA THR A 26 15.75 1.48 14.25
C THR A 26 15.72 -0.03 13.98
N ARG A 27 16.00 -0.44 12.75
CA ARG A 27 16.07 -1.86 12.35
C ARG A 27 16.93 -2.69 13.30
N ARG A 28 16.43 -3.85 13.71
CA ARG A 28 17.22 -4.86 14.42
C ARG A 28 18.29 -5.47 13.51
N GLY A 29 19.35 -6.02 14.10
CA GLY A 29 20.48 -6.57 13.35
C GLY A 29 20.12 -7.74 12.43
N ASP A 30 19.09 -8.50 12.79
CA ASP A 30 18.54 -9.64 12.05
C ASP A 30 17.37 -9.25 11.12
N PHE A 31 17.00 -7.98 11.00
CA PHE A 31 15.89 -7.49 10.18
C PHE A 31 15.90 -8.05 8.75
N ARG A 32 17.08 -8.05 8.10
CA ARG A 32 17.23 -8.59 6.73
C ARG A 32 17.02 -10.10 6.68
N ARG A 33 17.49 -10.81 7.71
CA ARG A 33 17.31 -12.26 7.83
C ARG A 33 15.84 -12.60 8.06
N PHE A 34 15.17 -11.89 8.95
CA PHE A 34 13.74 -12.05 9.23
C PHE A 34 12.89 -11.99 7.95
N TRP A 35 13.08 -10.95 7.12
CA TRP A 35 12.29 -10.81 5.89
C TRP A 35 12.68 -11.82 4.81
N ARG A 36 13.96 -12.16 4.68
CA ARG A 36 14.39 -13.21 3.75
C ARG A 36 13.75 -14.55 4.09
N GLU A 37 13.87 -15.00 5.35
CA GLU A 37 13.27 -16.26 5.80
C GLU A 37 11.73 -16.22 5.70
N THR A 38 11.11 -15.06 5.90
CA THR A 38 9.67 -14.89 5.71
C THR A 38 9.24 -15.06 4.25
N LEU A 39 10.02 -14.57 3.29
CA LEU A 39 9.76 -14.80 1.86
C LEU A 39 10.07 -16.25 1.45
N GLU A 40 11.06 -16.90 2.05
CA GLU A 40 11.34 -18.33 1.88
C GLU A 40 10.15 -19.18 2.37
N ASP A 41 9.60 -18.87 3.55
CA ASP A 41 8.39 -19.51 4.08
C ASP A 41 7.19 -19.32 3.13
N LEU A 42 7.00 -18.10 2.61
CA LEU A 42 5.94 -17.80 1.64
C LEU A 42 6.13 -18.62 0.35
N ALA A 43 7.35 -18.66 -0.20
CA ALA A 43 7.68 -19.39 -1.41
C ALA A 43 7.44 -20.91 -1.29
N GLY A 44 7.53 -21.46 -0.08
CA GLY A 44 7.18 -22.85 0.21
C GLY A 44 5.69 -23.19 0.08
N ILE A 45 4.81 -22.19 -0.11
CA ILE A 45 3.37 -22.35 -0.20
C ILE A 45 2.89 -22.09 -1.63
N ALA A 46 2.25 -23.09 -2.25
CA ALA A 46 1.65 -22.95 -3.57
C ALA A 46 0.48 -21.94 -3.58
N PRO A 47 0.49 -20.90 -4.44
CA PRO A 47 -0.55 -19.86 -4.46
C PRO A 47 -1.96 -20.36 -4.78
N ASN A 48 -2.10 -21.41 -5.60
CA ASN A 48 -3.37 -22.05 -5.99
C ASN A 48 -4.52 -21.08 -6.28
N PRO A 49 -4.35 -20.11 -7.21
CA PRO A 49 -5.36 -19.10 -7.46
C PRO A 49 -6.65 -19.73 -8.01
N ARG A 50 -7.79 -19.30 -7.48
CA ARG A 50 -9.13 -19.71 -7.90
C ARG A 50 -9.92 -18.49 -8.33
N LEU A 51 -10.44 -18.54 -9.56
CA LEU A 51 -11.26 -17.50 -10.15
C LEU A 51 -12.74 -17.84 -9.97
N GLY A 52 -13.52 -16.85 -9.56
CA GLY A 52 -14.99 -16.90 -9.52
C GLY A 52 -15.61 -16.51 -10.84
N VAL A 53 -16.95 -16.46 -10.86
CA VAL A 53 -17.71 -15.99 -12.03
C VAL A 53 -17.57 -14.48 -12.14
N ALA A 54 -17.10 -14.01 -13.30
CA ALA A 54 -16.89 -12.59 -13.54
C ALA A 54 -18.20 -11.85 -13.85
N VAL A 55 -18.28 -10.60 -13.39
CA VAL A 55 -19.34 -9.63 -13.74
C VAL A 55 -18.74 -8.45 -14.50
N THR A 56 -19.54 -7.74 -15.29
CA THR A 56 -19.08 -6.51 -15.97
C THR A 56 -19.68 -5.30 -15.28
N SER A 57 -18.83 -4.32 -14.93
CA SER A 57 -19.26 -3.05 -14.33
C SER A 57 -19.91 -2.13 -15.37
N ALA A 58 -20.59 -1.08 -14.90
CA ALA A 58 -21.18 -0.06 -15.78
C ALA A 58 -20.12 0.67 -16.62
N GLU A 59 -18.90 0.76 -16.11
CA GLU A 59 -17.72 1.36 -16.73
C GLU A 59 -17.02 0.41 -17.73
N GLY A 60 -17.53 -0.82 -17.91
CA GLY A 60 -17.00 -1.80 -18.85
C GLY A 60 -15.80 -2.61 -18.34
N ALA A 61 -15.49 -2.55 -17.04
CA ALA A 61 -14.48 -3.40 -16.43
C ALA A 61 -15.05 -4.80 -16.12
N ARG A 62 -14.29 -5.86 -16.42
CA ARG A 62 -14.61 -7.22 -15.99
C ARG A 62 -14.05 -7.44 -14.59
N ILE A 63 -14.93 -7.60 -13.61
CA ILE A 63 -14.61 -7.84 -12.20
C ILE A 63 -14.72 -9.34 -11.95
N THR A 64 -13.59 -9.98 -11.64
CA THR A 64 -13.52 -11.43 -11.37
C THR A 64 -13.17 -11.65 -9.91
N PRO A 65 -14.07 -12.22 -9.08
CA PRO A 65 -13.72 -12.61 -7.72
C PRO A 65 -12.55 -13.59 -7.73
N MET A 66 -11.67 -13.46 -6.75
CA MET A 66 -10.41 -14.20 -6.68
C MET A 66 -10.15 -14.69 -5.27
N LYS A 67 -9.50 -15.85 -5.20
CA LYS A 67 -9.00 -16.43 -3.96
C LYS A 67 -7.63 -17.07 -4.19
N PHE A 68 -6.71 -16.94 -3.24
CA PHE A 68 -5.37 -17.55 -3.30
C PHE A 68 -4.83 -17.84 -1.90
N ALA A 69 -3.88 -18.78 -1.80
CA ALA A 69 -3.19 -19.10 -0.56
C ALA A 69 -1.97 -18.21 -0.35
N SER A 70 -1.77 -17.73 0.88
CA SER A 70 -0.63 -16.91 1.32
C SER A 70 0.10 -17.57 2.49
N LEU A 71 0.99 -16.83 3.18
CA LEU A 71 1.72 -17.29 4.37
C LEU A 71 0.75 -17.93 5.37
N ASP A 72 1.17 -19.04 5.99
CA ASP A 72 0.38 -19.90 6.89
C ASP A 72 -0.77 -20.67 6.23
N ASN A 73 -0.76 -20.78 4.90
CA ASN A 73 -1.87 -21.33 4.09
C ASN A 73 -3.19 -20.58 4.29
N CYS A 74 -3.11 -19.31 4.67
CA CYS A 74 -4.27 -18.44 4.81
C CYS A 74 -4.90 -18.15 3.45
N ASP A 75 -6.23 -18.18 3.41
CA ASP A 75 -7.04 -17.95 2.23
C ASP A 75 -7.35 -16.45 2.05
N ILE A 76 -6.64 -15.80 1.12
CA ILE A 76 -6.81 -14.38 0.80
C ILE A 76 -7.76 -14.23 -0.38
N GLN A 77 -8.64 -13.24 -0.30
CA GLN A 77 -9.70 -13.00 -1.28
C GLN A 77 -9.68 -11.57 -1.79
N GLY A 78 -10.16 -11.39 -3.01
CA GLY A 78 -10.15 -10.11 -3.71
C GLY A 78 -10.84 -10.16 -5.06
N PHE A 79 -10.49 -9.20 -5.92
CA PHE A 79 -11.03 -9.09 -7.27
C PHE A 79 -9.92 -8.74 -8.26
N LEU A 80 -9.86 -9.48 -9.36
CA LEU A 80 -9.11 -9.10 -10.54
C LEU A 80 -10.02 -8.35 -11.51
N LEU A 81 -9.67 -7.10 -11.76
CA LEU A 81 -10.33 -6.20 -12.67
C LEU A 81 -9.51 -6.12 -13.96
N THR A 82 -10.14 -6.47 -15.07
CA THR A 82 -9.51 -6.41 -16.40
C THR A 82 -10.38 -5.58 -17.33
N ARG A 83 -9.76 -4.80 -18.20
CA ARG A 83 -10.50 -4.08 -19.23
C ARG A 83 -10.71 -4.99 -20.44
N LYS A 84 -11.97 -5.08 -20.92
CA LYS A 84 -12.33 -5.78 -22.15
C LYS A 84 -11.44 -5.35 -23.33
N ALA A 85 -10.95 -6.30 -24.12
CA ALA A 85 -10.00 -6.05 -25.22
C ALA A 85 -10.56 -5.11 -26.31
N ASP A 86 -11.89 -5.02 -26.41
CA ASP A 86 -12.69 -4.30 -27.41
C ASP A 86 -13.40 -3.04 -26.86
N ALA A 87 -13.20 -2.68 -25.58
CA ALA A 87 -13.88 -1.53 -24.98
C ALA A 87 -13.35 -0.20 -25.54
N ALA A 88 -14.24 0.62 -26.12
CA ALA A 88 -13.92 1.95 -26.62
C ALA A 88 -13.25 2.82 -25.54
N PRO A 89 -12.34 3.75 -25.89
CA PRO A 89 -11.81 4.74 -24.95
C PRO A 89 -12.95 5.54 -24.29
N LEU A 90 -12.86 5.78 -22.98
CA LEU A 90 -13.76 6.75 -22.34
C LEU A 90 -13.48 8.15 -22.90
N ALA A 91 -14.54 8.94 -23.07
CA ALA A 91 -14.42 10.34 -23.43
C ALA A 91 -13.61 11.08 -22.36
N GLY A 92 -12.50 11.73 -22.76
CA GLY A 92 -11.61 12.46 -21.85
C GLY A 92 -10.46 11.66 -21.24
N ALA A 93 -10.41 10.33 -21.42
CA ALA A 93 -9.22 9.57 -21.05
C ALA A 93 -8.08 9.89 -22.04
N PRO A 94 -6.82 10.05 -21.58
CA PRO A 94 -5.70 10.33 -22.47
C PRO A 94 -5.59 9.26 -23.56
N VAL A 95 -5.96 9.64 -24.78
CA VAL A 95 -5.92 8.81 -25.98
C VAL A 95 -4.47 8.64 -26.37
N SER A 96 -3.77 7.65 -25.81
CA SER A 96 -2.37 7.43 -26.18
C SER A 96 -1.90 5.98 -26.22
N ARG A 97 -2.77 4.99 -25.99
CA ARG A 97 -2.40 3.60 -26.29
C ARG A 97 -3.37 2.96 -27.28
N PRO A 98 -2.87 2.44 -28.42
CA PRO A 98 -3.56 1.36 -29.12
C PRO A 98 -3.82 0.22 -28.12
N ALA A 99 -4.84 -0.61 -28.38
CA ALA A 99 -5.11 -1.82 -27.60
C ALA A 99 -3.87 -2.73 -27.61
N SER A 100 -2.99 -2.52 -26.63
CA SER A 100 -1.76 -3.26 -26.45
C SER A 100 -2.05 -4.51 -25.64
N THR A 101 -1.43 -5.62 -26.03
CA THR A 101 -1.40 -6.86 -25.25
C THR A 101 -0.54 -6.73 -23.99
N ALA A 102 0.48 -5.86 -24.00
CA ALA A 102 1.30 -5.56 -22.83
C ALA A 102 0.68 -4.46 -21.95
N ARG A 103 -0.03 -4.82 -20.87
CA ARG A 103 -0.69 -3.87 -19.95
C ARG A 103 -0.07 -3.91 -18.55
N PRO A 104 0.12 -2.76 -17.88
CA PRO A 104 0.49 -2.77 -16.48
C PRO A 104 -0.58 -3.46 -15.62
N VAL A 105 -0.17 -3.93 -14.45
CA VAL A 105 -1.09 -4.34 -13.39
C VAL A 105 -0.86 -3.50 -12.15
N VAL A 106 -1.95 -2.98 -11.56
CA VAL A 106 -1.94 -2.30 -10.28
C VAL A 106 -2.35 -3.29 -9.20
N ILE A 107 -1.45 -3.56 -8.26
CA ILE A 107 -1.76 -4.31 -7.04
C ILE A 107 -2.15 -3.28 -5.98
N THR A 108 -3.28 -3.47 -5.30
CA THR A 108 -3.77 -2.54 -4.28
C THR A 108 -4.52 -3.26 -3.17
N THR A 109 -4.63 -2.63 -2.02
CA THR A 109 -5.45 -3.09 -0.90
C THR A 109 -6.01 -1.91 -0.11
N HIS A 110 -6.88 -2.20 0.87
CA HIS A 110 -7.67 -1.22 1.60
C HIS A 110 -6.93 -0.59 2.79
N GLY A 111 -7.50 0.50 3.32
CA GLY A 111 -7.10 1.10 4.59
C GLY A 111 -7.50 0.25 5.80
N TYR A 112 -7.05 0.64 7.00
CA TYR A 112 -7.35 -0.10 8.23
C TYR A 112 -8.87 -0.15 8.51
N ASN A 113 -9.38 -1.28 9.02
CA ASN A 113 -10.82 -1.49 9.27
C ASN A 113 -11.73 -1.29 8.04
N SER A 114 -11.22 -1.60 6.85
CA SER A 114 -11.94 -1.44 5.58
C SER A 114 -11.92 -2.74 4.77
N GLN A 115 -12.36 -2.62 3.51
CA GLN A 115 -12.32 -3.66 2.49
C GLN A 115 -12.24 -3.01 1.11
N CYS A 116 -11.79 -3.76 0.12
CA CYS A 116 -11.74 -3.31 -1.27
C CYS A 116 -13.14 -3.04 -1.82
N ASN A 117 -13.27 -1.96 -2.59
CA ASN A 117 -14.48 -1.64 -3.32
C ASN A 117 -14.23 -1.77 -4.83
N PRO A 118 -14.56 -2.91 -5.45
CA PRO A 118 -14.23 -3.15 -6.86
C PRO A 118 -14.95 -2.19 -7.82
N VAL A 119 -16.05 -1.54 -7.41
CA VAL A 119 -16.72 -0.54 -8.26
C VAL A 119 -15.93 0.76 -8.30
N LEU A 120 -15.39 1.20 -7.16
CA LEU A 120 -14.50 2.37 -7.14
C LEU A 120 -13.19 2.08 -7.87
N GLU A 121 -12.58 0.92 -7.63
CA GLU A 121 -11.34 0.53 -8.30
C GLU A 121 -11.48 0.34 -9.82
N ALA A 122 -12.68 -0.01 -10.30
CA ALA A 122 -12.96 -0.07 -11.73
C ALA A 122 -12.72 1.29 -12.42
N ARG A 123 -12.98 2.41 -11.73
CA ARG A 123 -12.70 3.75 -12.26
C ARG A 123 -11.21 3.95 -12.52
N HIS A 124 -10.36 3.56 -11.57
CA HIS A 124 -8.90 3.61 -11.71
C HIS A 124 -8.40 2.71 -12.84
N THR A 125 -8.91 1.47 -12.91
CA THR A 125 -8.61 0.48 -13.96
C THR A 125 -8.82 1.08 -15.36
N VAL A 126 -9.95 1.76 -15.56
CA VAL A 126 -10.27 2.37 -16.85
C VAL A 126 -9.44 3.63 -17.10
N ALA A 127 -9.21 4.46 -16.08
CA ALA A 127 -8.45 5.71 -16.20
C ALA A 127 -6.99 5.49 -16.63
N CYS A 128 -6.29 4.49 -16.06
CA CYS A 128 -4.88 4.23 -16.35
C CYS A 128 -4.64 3.15 -17.42
N ASN A 129 -5.71 2.55 -17.98
CA ASN A 129 -5.63 1.45 -18.94
C ASN A 129 -4.72 0.29 -18.46
N ALA A 130 -4.87 -0.08 -17.19
CA ALA A 130 -4.15 -1.18 -16.55
C ALA A 130 -5.15 -2.26 -16.12
N ASP A 131 -4.64 -3.47 -15.88
CA ASP A 131 -5.35 -4.42 -15.03
C ASP A 131 -5.19 -3.98 -13.58
N LEU A 132 -6.13 -4.36 -12.71
CA LEU A 132 -6.04 -4.05 -11.29
C LEU A 132 -6.40 -5.28 -10.48
N PHE A 133 -5.56 -5.60 -9.49
CA PHE A 133 -5.85 -6.61 -8.49
C PHE A 133 -5.98 -5.93 -7.13
N CYS A 134 -7.21 -5.89 -6.62
CA CYS A 134 -7.49 -5.47 -5.25
C CYS A 134 -7.82 -6.68 -4.38
N PHE A 135 -7.33 -6.71 -3.15
CA PHE A 135 -7.57 -7.82 -2.23
C PHE A 135 -7.77 -7.34 -0.80
N ASP A 136 -8.56 -8.08 -0.04
CA ASP A 136 -8.72 -7.86 1.39
C ASP A 136 -7.61 -8.57 2.15
N VAL A 137 -6.88 -7.85 2.98
CA VAL A 137 -5.81 -8.41 3.82
C VAL A 137 -6.42 -9.42 4.79
N ARG A 138 -5.65 -10.47 5.16
CA ARG A 138 -6.07 -11.44 6.19
C ARG A 138 -6.72 -10.73 7.38
N GLY A 139 -7.83 -11.26 7.89
CA GLY A 139 -8.52 -10.67 9.05
C GLY A 139 -9.48 -9.51 8.74
N PHE A 140 -9.59 -9.06 7.48
CA PHE A 140 -10.55 -8.04 7.04
C PHE A 140 -11.43 -8.49 5.87
N GLY A 141 -12.57 -7.82 5.69
CA GLY A 141 -13.46 -7.98 4.53
C GLY A 141 -13.75 -9.45 4.16
N LEU A 142 -13.53 -9.78 2.89
CA LEU A 142 -13.66 -11.13 2.35
C LEU A 142 -12.67 -12.12 2.98
N SER A 143 -11.49 -11.64 3.39
CA SER A 143 -10.43 -12.41 4.04
C SER A 143 -10.56 -12.44 5.57
N ARG A 144 -11.72 -12.07 6.13
CA ARG A 144 -11.95 -11.98 7.59
C ARG A 144 -11.63 -13.27 8.34
N ARG A 145 -11.87 -14.42 7.71
CA ARG A 145 -11.66 -15.76 8.27
C ARG A 145 -10.27 -16.34 7.97
N ALA A 146 -9.40 -15.57 7.30
CA ALA A 146 -8.05 -16.04 6.97
C ALA A 146 -7.17 -16.19 8.22
N CYS A 147 -7.47 -15.47 9.31
CA CYS A 147 -6.78 -15.59 10.59
C CYS A 147 -7.69 -15.17 11.75
N ASP A 148 -7.39 -15.67 12.95
CA ASP A 148 -8.05 -15.23 14.17
C ASP A 148 -7.43 -13.92 14.67
N VAL A 149 -8.23 -12.86 14.70
CA VAL A 149 -7.82 -11.54 15.21
C VAL A 149 -7.97 -11.52 16.73
N HIS A 150 -6.93 -11.05 17.41
CA HIS A 150 -6.91 -10.91 18.86
C HIS A 150 -8.02 -9.96 19.34
N PRO A 151 -8.67 -10.23 20.49
CA PRO A 151 -9.75 -9.39 21.01
C PRO A 151 -9.36 -7.92 21.25
N ASP A 152 -8.10 -7.65 21.62
CA ASP A 152 -7.61 -6.27 21.78
C ASP A 152 -7.49 -5.51 20.45
N GLY A 153 -7.49 -6.20 19.30
CA GLY A 153 -7.47 -5.55 17.99
C GLY A 153 -6.60 -6.26 16.96
N TYR A 154 -6.81 -5.87 15.69
CA TYR A 154 -6.06 -6.40 14.56
C TYR A 154 -4.56 -6.17 14.74
N ILE A 155 -4.14 -4.92 14.93
CA ILE A 155 -2.72 -4.57 14.99
C ILE A 155 -1.97 -5.21 16.17
N LEU A 156 -2.71 -5.58 17.22
CA LEU A 156 -2.21 -6.22 18.44
C LEU A 156 -2.11 -7.75 18.32
N THR A 157 -2.60 -8.32 17.22
CA THR A 157 -2.55 -9.77 16.98
C THR A 157 -1.11 -10.22 16.77
N GLY A 158 -0.57 -10.92 17.77
CA GLY A 158 0.82 -11.38 17.79
C GLY A 158 1.84 -10.25 17.98
N ALA A 159 1.45 -9.10 18.54
CA ALA A 159 2.29 -7.90 18.58
C ALA A 159 3.52 -7.99 19.51
N THR A 160 3.69 -9.06 20.28
CA THR A 160 4.87 -9.28 21.15
C THR A 160 5.92 -10.22 20.53
N ASP A 161 5.68 -10.74 19.33
CA ASP A 161 6.63 -11.58 18.60
C ASP A 161 6.54 -11.27 17.09
N PRO A 162 7.61 -10.77 16.44
CA PRO A 162 7.59 -10.44 15.01
C PRO A 162 7.25 -11.62 14.10
N ARG A 163 7.53 -12.87 14.50
CA ARG A 163 7.18 -14.07 13.73
C ARG A 163 5.69 -14.39 13.76
N ARG A 164 5.01 -13.97 14.83
CA ARG A 164 3.56 -14.19 15.05
C ARG A 164 2.72 -12.98 14.72
N SER A 165 3.34 -11.82 14.53
CA SER A 165 2.62 -10.59 14.21
C SER A 165 1.81 -10.75 12.93
N ILE A 166 0.54 -10.34 12.98
CA ILE A 166 -0.34 -10.34 11.82
C ILE A 166 0.20 -9.51 10.65
N LEU A 167 1.04 -8.49 10.93
CA LEU A 167 1.66 -7.65 9.93
C LEU A 167 2.66 -8.41 9.05
N ARG A 168 3.32 -9.45 9.58
CA ARG A 168 4.19 -10.35 8.80
C ARG A 168 3.39 -11.00 7.68
N GLY A 169 2.24 -11.56 8.06
CA GLY A 169 1.30 -12.15 7.14
C GLY A 169 0.71 -11.15 6.15
N ALA A 170 0.30 -9.98 6.62
CA ALA A 170 -0.29 -8.94 5.77
C ALA A 170 0.66 -8.43 4.67
N VAL A 171 1.95 -8.26 4.98
CA VAL A 171 2.96 -7.91 3.97
C VAL A 171 3.12 -9.06 2.96
N CYS A 172 3.11 -10.32 3.42
CA CYS A 172 3.16 -11.49 2.54
C CYS A 172 1.92 -11.59 1.63
N ASP A 173 0.73 -11.25 2.13
CA ASP A 173 -0.50 -11.24 1.33
C ASP A 173 -0.36 -10.30 0.12
N TYR A 174 0.28 -9.15 0.33
CA TYR A 174 0.55 -8.18 -0.74
C TYR A 174 1.57 -8.70 -1.76
N VAL A 175 2.70 -9.26 -1.29
CA VAL A 175 3.69 -9.89 -2.18
C VAL A 175 3.04 -11.01 -3.00
N ARG A 176 2.28 -11.87 -2.35
CA ARG A 176 1.56 -12.99 -2.97
C ARG A 176 0.52 -12.52 -3.98
N ALA A 177 -0.19 -11.43 -3.73
CA ALA A 177 -1.13 -10.86 -4.70
C ALA A 177 -0.42 -10.49 -6.01
N ALA A 178 0.77 -9.91 -5.94
CA ALA A 178 1.58 -9.59 -7.12
C ALA A 178 2.06 -10.85 -7.87
N GLU A 179 2.48 -11.89 -7.14
CA GLU A 179 2.85 -13.20 -7.73
C GLU A 179 1.66 -13.82 -8.47
N VAL A 180 0.48 -13.80 -7.85
CA VAL A 180 -0.76 -14.33 -8.43
C VAL A 180 -1.17 -13.56 -9.68
N ALA A 181 -1.09 -12.23 -9.68
CA ALA A 181 -1.37 -11.43 -10.87
C ALA A 181 -0.46 -11.83 -12.05
N ARG A 182 0.83 -12.05 -11.78
CA ARG A 182 1.79 -12.52 -12.81
C ARG A 182 1.47 -13.93 -13.30
N LEU A 183 1.12 -14.86 -12.40
CA LEU A 183 0.72 -16.22 -12.77
C LEU A 183 -0.51 -16.26 -13.68
N LEU A 184 -1.40 -15.27 -13.56
CA LEU A 184 -2.59 -15.12 -14.41
C LEU A 184 -2.31 -14.36 -15.72
N GLY A 185 -1.05 -14.02 -16.01
CA GLY A 185 -0.64 -13.35 -17.24
C GLY A 185 -0.84 -11.82 -17.26
N SER A 186 -1.21 -11.21 -16.13
CA SER A 186 -1.28 -9.75 -16.00
C SER A 186 0.08 -9.13 -15.70
N GLY A 187 0.26 -7.85 -16.04
CA GLY A 187 1.47 -7.09 -15.69
C GLY A 187 2.61 -7.14 -16.70
N SER A 188 2.37 -7.64 -17.91
CA SER A 188 3.35 -7.61 -19.02
C SER A 188 3.78 -6.19 -19.44
N GLY A 189 2.98 -5.17 -19.11
CA GLY A 189 3.34 -3.75 -19.27
C GLY A 189 4.03 -3.11 -18.06
N GLY A 190 4.24 -3.86 -16.98
CA GLY A 190 4.82 -3.39 -15.71
C GLY A 190 3.94 -3.72 -14.50
N VAL A 191 4.53 -3.68 -13.30
CA VAL A 191 3.83 -3.88 -12.02
C VAL A 191 3.83 -2.58 -11.22
N VAL A 192 2.67 -2.20 -10.71
CA VAL A 192 2.49 -1.03 -9.86
C VAL A 192 2.02 -1.50 -8.50
N PHE A 193 2.71 -1.08 -7.44
CA PHE A 193 2.20 -1.23 -6.08
C PHE A 193 1.53 0.06 -5.67
N HIS A 194 0.28 -0.05 -5.23
CA HIS A 194 -0.52 1.08 -4.79
C HIS A 194 -1.18 0.82 -3.43
N GLY A 195 -1.37 1.88 -2.65
CA GLY A 195 -2.17 1.79 -1.44
C GLY A 195 -2.24 3.09 -0.67
N ARG A 196 -3.26 3.20 0.18
CA ARG A 196 -3.48 4.36 1.05
C ARG A 196 -3.48 3.95 2.53
N SER A 197 -2.87 4.77 3.38
CA SER A 197 -2.84 4.54 4.83
C SER A 197 -2.22 3.17 5.17
N PHE A 198 -2.99 2.26 5.76
CA PHE A 198 -2.58 0.88 6.01
C PHE A 198 -2.13 0.14 4.74
N GLY A 199 -2.92 0.18 3.67
CA GLY A 199 -2.55 -0.44 2.39
C GLY A 199 -1.30 0.19 1.77
N GLY A 200 -1.06 1.48 2.01
CA GLY A 200 0.17 2.17 1.58
C GLY A 200 1.42 1.68 2.31
N ALA A 201 1.30 1.42 3.63
CA ALA A 201 2.37 0.83 4.40
C ALA A 201 2.70 -0.60 3.94
N LEU A 202 1.67 -1.40 3.65
CA LEU A 202 1.84 -2.76 3.13
C LEU A 202 2.46 -2.77 1.74
N ALA A 203 2.02 -1.89 0.83
CA ALA A 203 2.60 -1.73 -0.50
C ALA A 203 4.09 -1.39 -0.44
N LEU A 204 4.45 -0.43 0.43
CA LEU A 204 5.83 -0.01 0.63
C LEU A 204 6.70 -1.13 1.20
N ALA A 205 6.23 -1.78 2.27
CA ALA A 205 6.94 -2.91 2.88
C ALA A 205 7.11 -4.08 1.90
N ALA A 206 6.04 -4.44 1.18
CA ALA A 206 6.06 -5.47 0.15
C ALA A 206 7.09 -5.16 -0.93
N GLN A 207 7.08 -3.92 -1.47
CA GLN A 207 8.07 -3.53 -2.47
C GLN A 207 9.50 -3.61 -1.94
N ALA A 208 9.74 -3.12 -0.72
CA ALA A 208 11.06 -3.13 -0.13
C ALA A 208 11.64 -4.53 0.12
N VAL A 209 10.79 -5.55 0.28
CA VAL A 209 11.23 -6.93 0.50
C VAL A 209 11.24 -7.77 -0.78
N SER A 210 10.34 -7.50 -1.74
CA SER A 210 10.20 -8.32 -2.96
C SER A 210 10.80 -7.69 -4.22
N GLN A 211 10.93 -6.36 -4.27
CA GLN A 211 11.42 -5.60 -5.44
C GLN A 211 10.64 -5.88 -6.74
N MET A 212 9.34 -6.20 -6.65
CA MET A 212 8.54 -6.63 -7.79
C MET A 212 7.92 -5.48 -8.61
N ALA A 213 7.74 -4.30 -8.03
CA ALA A 213 7.10 -3.17 -8.67
C ALA A 213 8.09 -2.34 -9.50
N ASP A 214 7.64 -1.91 -10.67
CA ASP A 214 8.29 -0.91 -11.52
C ASP A 214 7.96 0.52 -11.05
N PHE A 215 6.83 0.71 -10.34
CA PHE A 215 6.37 1.97 -9.79
C PHE A 215 5.62 1.78 -8.46
N LEU A 216 5.90 2.64 -7.49
CA LEU A 216 5.23 2.65 -6.18
C LEU A 216 4.44 3.94 -5.99
N ALA A 217 3.13 3.86 -5.78
CA ALA A 217 2.27 5.00 -5.52
C ALA A 217 1.56 4.83 -4.17
N VAL A 218 1.96 5.61 -3.17
CA VAL A 218 1.40 5.47 -1.81
C VAL A 218 0.89 6.78 -1.25
N ALA A 219 -0.33 6.76 -0.71
CA ALA A 219 -0.96 7.91 -0.07
C ALA A 219 -0.92 7.73 1.46
N VAL A 220 -0.39 8.72 2.19
CA VAL A 220 -0.26 8.73 3.66
C VAL A 220 0.14 7.36 4.24
N PRO A 221 1.22 6.70 3.75
CA PRO A 221 1.61 5.39 4.25
C PRO A 221 1.86 5.43 5.76
N THR A 222 1.14 4.59 6.51
CA THR A 222 1.29 4.50 7.97
C THR A 222 2.55 3.71 8.38
N PHE A 223 2.68 3.43 9.68
CA PHE A 223 3.79 2.71 10.29
C PHE A 223 5.17 3.34 10.07
N GLY A 224 5.27 4.63 9.73
CA GLY A 224 6.55 5.34 9.65
C GLY A 224 6.98 5.93 11.00
N TRP A 225 8.23 5.76 11.41
CA TRP A 225 8.82 6.35 12.62
C TRP A 225 8.10 6.02 13.94
N ALA A 226 8.38 4.85 14.52
CA ALA A 226 7.67 4.29 15.68
C ALA A 226 7.61 5.25 16.87
N PHE A 227 8.74 5.87 17.20
CA PHE A 227 8.79 6.87 18.25
C PHE A 227 7.88 8.07 17.94
N GLY A 228 7.89 8.59 16.71
CA GLY A 228 6.99 9.67 16.32
C GLY A 228 5.53 9.26 16.43
N ARG A 229 5.17 8.05 15.99
CA ARG A 229 3.80 7.54 16.12
C ARG A 229 3.34 7.50 17.58
N ARG A 230 4.18 7.01 18.50
CA ARG A 230 3.86 6.96 19.94
C ARG A 230 3.41 8.32 20.50
N HIS A 231 3.93 9.43 19.97
CA HIS A 231 3.71 10.76 20.52
C HIS A 231 2.77 11.66 19.68
N LEU A 232 2.69 11.42 18.37
CA LEU A 232 2.01 12.34 17.44
C LEU A 232 0.62 11.86 17.01
N VAL A 233 0.38 10.55 16.99
CA VAL A 233 -0.93 10.01 16.58
C VAL A 233 -1.97 10.32 17.64
N LYS A 234 -3.20 10.60 17.21
CA LYS A 234 -4.35 10.76 18.11
C LYS A 234 -5.47 9.77 17.82
N GLU A 235 -5.42 9.08 16.68
CA GLU A 235 -6.48 8.21 16.19
C GLU A 235 -5.90 6.98 15.46
N GLY A 236 -6.78 6.03 15.13
CA GLY A 236 -6.46 4.82 14.36
C GLY A 236 -5.56 3.81 15.09
N SER A 237 -4.93 2.93 14.31
CA SER A 237 -4.13 1.81 14.84
C SER A 237 -2.93 2.24 15.69
N GLY A 238 -2.38 3.43 15.45
CA GLY A 238 -1.35 4.02 16.31
C GLY A 238 -1.86 4.29 17.72
N LYS A 239 -3.09 4.83 17.83
CA LYS A 239 -3.75 5.01 19.13
C LYS A 239 -4.11 3.68 19.79
N GLU A 240 -4.55 2.67 19.03
CA GLU A 240 -4.82 1.33 19.59
C GLU A 240 -3.58 0.73 20.28
N ILE A 241 -2.40 0.87 19.67
CA ILE A 241 -1.12 0.45 20.27
C ILE A 241 -0.82 1.27 21.53
N ASN A 242 -1.06 2.58 21.50
CA ASN A 242 -0.85 3.46 22.65
C ASN A 242 -1.71 3.07 23.84
N ASP A 243 -3.01 2.96 23.63
CA ASP A 243 -3.98 2.58 24.66
C ASP A 243 -3.71 1.18 25.22
N TYR A 244 -3.19 0.26 24.40
CA TYR A 244 -2.76 -1.06 24.86
C TYR A 244 -1.54 -0.99 25.77
N LEU A 245 -0.50 -0.24 25.39
CA LEU A 245 0.72 -0.15 26.18
C LEU A 245 0.55 0.65 27.48
N GLU A 246 -0.40 1.58 27.53
CA GLU A 246 -0.79 2.23 28.79
C GLU A 246 -1.40 1.22 29.78
N ARG A 247 -2.20 0.26 29.30
CA ARG A 247 -2.78 -0.82 30.12
C ARG A 247 -1.78 -1.93 30.43
N HIS A 248 -0.81 -2.15 29.55
CA HIS A 248 0.16 -3.25 29.61
C HIS A 248 1.60 -2.74 29.45
N PRO A 249 2.11 -1.92 30.40
CA PRO A 249 3.42 -1.29 30.28
C PRO A 249 4.57 -2.30 30.20
N SER A 250 4.42 -3.48 30.81
CA SER A 250 5.41 -4.57 30.71
C SER A 250 5.59 -5.13 29.30
N HIS A 251 4.67 -4.84 28.37
CA HIS A 251 4.74 -5.30 26.98
C HIS A 251 5.43 -4.30 26.05
N GLU A 252 5.78 -3.09 26.52
CA GLU A 252 6.29 -2.01 25.66
C GLU A 252 7.54 -2.42 24.88
N GLU A 253 8.52 -3.03 25.55
CA GLU A 253 9.75 -3.47 24.89
C GLU A 253 9.46 -4.46 23.74
N ALA A 254 8.67 -5.50 24.01
CA ALA A 254 8.35 -6.55 23.03
C ALA A 254 7.49 -6.02 21.87
N VAL A 255 6.54 -5.14 22.15
CA VAL A 255 5.68 -4.53 21.12
C VAL A 255 6.49 -3.58 20.25
N MET A 256 7.30 -2.71 20.86
CA MET A 256 8.12 -1.76 20.10
C MET A 256 9.21 -2.47 19.29
N GLU A 257 9.77 -3.56 19.82
CA GLU A 257 10.65 -4.45 19.05
C GLU A 257 9.93 -5.03 17.84
N THR A 258 8.76 -5.63 18.04
CA THR A 258 7.96 -6.23 16.97
C THR A 258 7.62 -5.20 15.89
N MET A 259 7.15 -4.02 16.30
CA MET A 259 6.81 -2.93 15.39
C MET A 259 8.01 -2.41 14.59
N SER A 260 9.25 -2.56 15.10
CA SER A 260 10.45 -2.16 14.35
C SER A 260 10.65 -2.97 13.06
N TYR A 261 10.13 -4.21 12.97
CA TYR A 261 10.19 -5.04 11.76
C TYR A 261 9.23 -4.57 10.67
N PHE A 262 8.17 -3.86 11.05
CA PHE A 262 7.11 -3.37 10.16
C PHE A 262 7.12 -1.85 10.01
N ASP A 263 8.10 -1.17 10.62
CA ASP A 263 8.23 0.28 10.48
C ASP A 263 8.66 0.63 9.05
N THR A 264 7.88 1.45 8.36
CA THR A 264 8.13 1.79 6.96
C THR A 264 9.38 2.66 6.77
N VAL A 265 9.85 3.37 7.80
CA VAL A 265 11.16 4.05 7.78
C VAL A 265 12.30 3.04 7.71
N ASN A 266 12.13 1.88 8.34
CA ASN A 266 13.11 0.80 8.37
C ASN A 266 13.23 0.04 7.04
N VAL A 267 12.35 0.30 6.07
CA VAL A 267 12.41 -0.31 4.73
C VAL A 267 12.52 0.70 3.59
N ALA A 268 12.31 2.00 3.89
CA ALA A 268 12.27 3.08 2.91
C ALA A 268 13.52 3.15 2.01
N ASP A 269 14.72 2.97 2.56
CA ASP A 269 15.98 3.01 1.80
C ASP A 269 16.19 1.83 0.84
N ARG A 270 15.27 0.86 0.84
CA ARG A 270 15.28 -0.29 -0.06
C ARG A 270 14.31 -0.12 -1.23
N ILE A 271 13.60 0.99 -1.32
CA ILE A 271 12.70 1.26 -2.45
C ILE A 271 13.53 1.70 -3.66
N GLY A 272 13.87 0.75 -4.54
CA GLY A 272 14.69 1.02 -5.72
C GLY A 272 13.93 1.51 -6.97
N CYS A 273 12.61 1.45 -6.96
CA CYS A 273 11.77 1.88 -8.09
C CYS A 273 11.41 3.37 -8.00
N ARG A 274 10.93 3.94 -9.10
CA ARG A 274 10.31 5.28 -9.09
C ARG A 274 9.09 5.25 -8.17
N SER A 275 8.83 6.36 -7.48
CA SER A 275 7.74 6.42 -6.52
C SER A 275 7.13 7.80 -6.36
N ILE A 276 5.85 7.82 -5.99
CA ILE A 276 5.11 9.01 -5.58
C ILE A 276 4.51 8.77 -4.19
N VAL A 277 4.63 9.77 -3.31
CA VAL A 277 4.16 9.72 -1.92
C VAL A 277 3.24 10.92 -1.66
N GLY A 278 1.99 10.63 -1.30
CA GLY A 278 1.03 11.64 -0.86
C GLY A 278 1.15 11.92 0.64
N VAL A 279 1.14 13.19 1.03
CA VAL A 279 1.23 13.63 2.43
C VAL A 279 0.03 14.51 2.78
N GLY A 280 -0.76 14.11 3.77
CA GLY A 280 -1.75 15.00 4.39
C GLY A 280 -1.08 15.92 5.40
N ARG A 281 -1.08 17.23 5.15
CA ARG A 281 -0.45 18.23 6.05
C ARG A 281 -1.10 18.27 7.43
N ARG A 282 -2.42 18.09 7.50
CA ARG A 282 -3.19 17.88 8.73
C ARG A 282 -3.79 16.49 8.71
N ASP A 283 -3.29 15.62 9.58
CA ASP A 283 -3.75 14.24 9.72
C ASP A 283 -3.47 13.76 11.15
N TYR A 284 -4.50 13.31 11.85
CA TYR A 284 -4.41 12.81 13.23
C TYR A 284 -4.21 11.30 13.33
N VAL A 285 -4.40 10.58 12.22
CA VAL A 285 -4.19 9.13 12.10
C VAL A 285 -2.76 8.85 11.64
N VAL A 286 -2.31 9.55 10.60
CA VAL A 286 -0.96 9.42 10.01
C VAL A 286 -0.28 10.80 9.94
N PRO A 287 0.28 11.29 11.05
CA PRO A 287 0.86 12.63 11.12
C PRO A 287 1.92 12.86 10.03
N ALA A 288 1.88 14.03 9.36
CA ALA A 288 2.76 14.37 8.24
C ALA A 288 4.25 14.06 8.50
N ALA A 289 4.76 14.37 9.69
CA ALA A 289 6.16 14.11 10.07
C ALA A 289 6.54 12.62 9.96
N THR A 290 5.59 11.71 10.22
CA THR A 290 5.81 10.25 10.08
C THR A 290 5.89 9.83 8.61
N VAL A 291 5.15 10.50 7.72
CA VAL A 291 5.22 10.25 6.27
C VAL A 291 6.50 10.83 5.68
N TYR A 292 6.89 12.04 6.08
CA TYR A 292 8.18 12.62 5.69
C TYR A 292 9.36 11.79 6.18
N ALA A 293 9.29 11.24 7.40
CA ALA A 293 10.32 10.32 7.89
C ALA A 293 10.55 9.14 6.94
N ILE A 294 9.50 8.61 6.32
CA ILE A 294 9.59 7.56 5.29
C ILE A 294 10.23 8.13 4.02
N ALA A 295 9.61 9.17 3.44
CA ALA A 295 10.03 9.74 2.15
C ALA A 295 11.49 10.21 2.16
N ASN A 296 11.96 10.81 3.26
CA ASN A 296 13.33 11.30 3.43
C ASN A 296 14.38 10.17 3.57
N HIS A 297 13.95 8.92 3.77
CA HIS A 297 14.83 7.75 3.75
C HIS A 297 14.79 6.99 2.43
N MET A 298 13.87 7.29 1.53
CA MET A 298 13.76 6.60 0.24
C MET A 298 14.88 7.02 -0.72
N SER A 299 15.36 6.05 -1.50
CA SER A 299 16.40 6.26 -2.53
C SER A 299 16.15 5.34 -3.73
N PRO A 300 15.75 5.86 -4.91
CA PRO A 300 15.69 7.29 -5.26
C PRO A 300 14.62 8.07 -4.46
N PRO A 301 14.79 9.40 -4.28
CA PRO A 301 13.77 10.22 -3.63
C PRO A 301 12.43 10.17 -4.38
N PRO A 302 11.29 10.09 -3.67
CA PRO A 302 9.97 10.08 -4.30
C PRO A 302 9.59 11.47 -4.79
N GLU A 303 8.65 11.51 -5.73
CA GLU A 303 7.80 12.70 -5.89
C GLU A 303 6.90 12.83 -4.66
N ILE A 304 6.90 13.99 -4.01
CA ILE A 304 6.05 14.25 -2.83
C ILE A 304 4.89 15.16 -3.26
N VAL A 305 3.66 14.71 -3.01
CA VAL A 305 2.44 15.49 -3.22
C VAL A 305 1.85 15.85 -1.88
N GLU A 306 1.93 17.13 -1.51
CA GLU A 306 1.36 17.65 -0.28
C GLU A 306 -0.11 18.04 -0.50
N LEU A 307 -0.98 17.55 0.38
CA LEU A 307 -2.41 17.83 0.38
C LEU A 307 -2.85 18.44 1.72
N PRO A 308 -3.91 19.28 1.76
CA PRO A 308 -4.23 20.04 2.97
C PRO A 308 -4.55 19.17 4.19
N VAL A 309 -5.27 18.07 3.96
CA VAL A 309 -5.81 17.17 4.99
C VAL A 309 -5.72 15.70 4.53
N SER A 310 -5.76 14.78 5.49
CA SER A 310 -6.10 13.39 5.23
C SER A 310 -6.81 12.79 6.44
N HIS A 311 -7.61 11.75 6.23
CA HIS A 311 -8.41 11.09 7.28
C HIS A 311 -9.34 12.09 7.98
N SER A 312 -9.98 12.95 7.20
CA SER A 312 -10.83 14.04 7.69
C SER A 312 -12.13 14.11 6.89
N ASP A 313 -13.20 14.56 7.53
CA ASP A 313 -14.45 14.95 6.88
C ASP A 313 -14.39 16.39 6.31
N ASP A 314 -13.26 17.06 6.46
CA ASP A 314 -13.00 18.38 5.88
C ASP A 314 -13.16 18.31 4.34
N PRO A 315 -13.91 19.24 3.72
CA PRO A 315 -14.12 19.25 2.27
C PRO A 315 -12.84 19.19 1.46
N ASP A 316 -11.72 19.67 1.99
CA ASP A 316 -10.41 19.66 1.32
C ASP A 316 -9.84 18.24 1.12
N GLU A 317 -10.45 17.21 1.72
CA GLU A 317 -10.17 15.81 1.41
C GLU A 317 -10.38 15.49 -0.08
N ARG A 318 -11.25 16.26 -0.78
CA ARG A 318 -11.48 16.15 -2.23
C ARG A 318 -10.22 16.35 -3.08
N HIS A 319 -9.18 16.99 -2.54
CA HIS A 319 -7.94 17.23 -3.27
C HIS A 319 -7.11 15.95 -3.49
N TRP A 320 -7.42 14.85 -2.78
CA TRP A 320 -6.83 13.54 -3.05
C TRP A 320 -7.11 13.01 -4.46
N THR A 321 -8.18 13.44 -5.12
CA THR A 321 -8.42 13.12 -6.54
C THR A 321 -7.27 13.56 -7.43
N GLY A 322 -6.62 14.69 -7.13
CA GLY A 322 -5.44 15.15 -7.88
C GLY A 322 -4.22 14.25 -7.70
N PHE A 323 -4.07 13.61 -6.53
CA PHE A 323 -3.06 12.56 -6.32
C PHE A 323 -3.40 11.33 -7.17
N ASP A 324 -4.68 10.94 -7.22
CA ASP A 324 -5.14 9.82 -8.03
C ASP A 324 -4.90 10.03 -9.52
N ASP A 325 -5.22 11.21 -10.04
CA ASP A 325 -4.93 11.61 -11.43
C ASP A 325 -3.42 11.56 -11.73
N ARG A 326 -2.59 12.00 -10.78
CA ARG A 326 -1.15 12.07 -10.96
C ARG A 326 -0.51 10.68 -11.08
N TRP A 327 -0.82 9.76 -10.17
CA TRP A 327 -0.21 8.42 -10.21
C TRP A 327 -0.79 7.59 -11.36
N THR A 328 -2.08 7.70 -11.66
CA THR A 328 -2.70 6.98 -12.80
C THR A 328 -2.12 7.43 -14.14
N ALA A 329 -1.78 8.71 -14.30
CA ALA A 329 -1.09 9.22 -15.48
C ALA A 329 0.31 8.60 -15.66
N GLU A 330 1.07 8.40 -14.58
CA GLU A 330 2.36 7.69 -14.65
C GLU A 330 2.16 6.24 -15.12
N VAL A 331 1.17 5.53 -14.57
CA VAL A 331 0.85 4.15 -14.94
C VAL A 331 0.51 4.01 -16.43
N ALA A 332 -0.23 4.97 -16.99
CA ALA A 332 -0.59 4.96 -18.42
C ALA A 332 0.65 5.00 -19.34
N THR A 333 1.73 5.62 -18.90
CA THR A 333 3.00 5.72 -19.64
C THR A 333 4.00 4.61 -19.30
N LEU A 334 3.74 3.82 -18.27
CA LEU A 334 4.66 2.80 -17.74
C LEU A 334 5.01 1.74 -18.81
N ARG A 335 6.25 1.28 -18.74
CA ARG A 335 6.80 0.15 -19.50
C ARG A 335 7.53 -0.75 -18.51
N SER A 336 7.46 -2.06 -18.73
CA SER A 336 8.18 -3.00 -17.87
C SER A 336 9.69 -2.75 -17.99
N SER A 337 10.35 -2.59 -16.85
CA SER A 337 11.82 -2.48 -16.78
C SER A 337 12.51 -3.85 -16.78
N HIS A 338 11.73 -4.93 -16.61
CA HIS A 338 12.24 -6.28 -16.47
C HIS A 338 12.11 -7.01 -17.82
N GLN A 339 13.24 -7.20 -18.51
CA GLN A 339 13.34 -8.23 -19.54
C GLN A 339 13.38 -9.59 -18.83
N TYR A 340 12.22 -10.23 -18.69
CA TYR A 340 12.17 -11.58 -18.16
C TYR A 340 12.72 -12.54 -19.22
N SER A 341 13.84 -13.20 -18.91
CA SER A 341 14.26 -14.37 -19.69
C SER A 341 13.25 -15.49 -19.45
N SER A 342 12.74 -16.03 -20.55
CA SER A 342 11.71 -17.08 -20.65
C SER A 342 12.06 -18.36 -19.91
#